data_AF-A0A091BLI4-F1
#
_entry.id   AF-A0A091BLI4-F1
#
_cell.length_a   1.000
_cell.length_b   1.000
_cell.length_c   1.000
_cell.angle_alpha   90.00
_cell.angle_beta   90.00
_cell.angle_gamma   90.00
#
_symmetry.space_group_name_H-M   'P 1'
#
loop_
_entity.id
_entity.type
_entity.pdbx_description
1 polymer ?
#
loop_
_entity_poly.entity_id
_entity_poly.type
_entity_poly.pdbx_seq_one_letter_code
_entity_poly.pdbx_strand_id
1 'polypeptide(L)'
;MAVLAGMLAGGGAIAAYQTFATPYAEVVSSTPITEKEPIYGEVVSSTAITEMRTGSRQVCEDRVVEKRQPERFGDKDGMVVGAVVGGLLGNQVGGGDGRKLATVAGAVGGAYAGREIDRRHAGGKKYTEVEQVCQTVTEPREEIVGYDVTYRSEGELGSVRVESKPGDQVLLGERDKIVGYDVTWRYEGQTGSLVMAEDPGDRLPVEDGVIAVAGAGTPPKG
;
A
#
# COMPACT_ATOMS: atom_id res chain seq x y z
N MET A 1 -70.79 82.56 45.03
CA MET A 1 -69.81 83.29 44.19
C MET A 1 -68.47 82.62 44.39
N ALA A 2 -68.14 81.60 43.59
CA ALA A 2 -67.42 81.71 42.31
C ALA A 2 -65.98 82.23 42.49
N VAL A 3 -64.96 81.38 42.24
CA VAL A 3 -63.90 81.57 41.21
C VAL A 3 -63.22 80.21 40.94
N LEU A 4 -62.92 80.00 39.65
CA LEU A 4 -62.27 78.87 38.98
C LEU A 4 -60.81 78.61 39.39
N ALA A 5 -60.35 77.35 39.22
CA ALA A 5 -59.01 76.93 38.77
C ALA A 5 -58.94 75.40 38.91
N GLY A 6 -58.46 74.56 37.99
CA GLY A 6 -57.89 74.68 36.66
C GLY A 6 -57.52 73.24 36.28
N MET A 7 -57.98 72.75 35.12
CA MET A 7 -57.63 71.43 34.61
C MET A 7 -56.18 71.45 34.10
N LEU A 8 -55.27 70.82 34.82
CA LEU A 8 -53.97 70.41 34.29
C LEU A 8 -54.05 68.93 33.91
N ALA A 9 -54.43 68.67 32.66
CA ALA A 9 -54.21 67.39 32.02
C ALA A 9 -52.72 67.29 31.67
N GLY A 10 -51.90 66.80 32.60
CA GLY A 10 -50.50 66.45 32.36
C GLY A 10 -50.42 65.20 31.49
N GLY A 11 -50.36 65.38 30.17
CA GLY A 11 -50.01 64.31 29.24
C GLY A 11 -48.54 63.96 29.37
N GLY A 12 -48.22 62.95 30.18
CA GLY A 12 -46.88 62.36 30.21
C GLY A 12 -46.66 61.54 28.95
N ALA A 13 -45.84 62.05 28.02
CA ALA A 13 -45.28 61.22 26.95
C ALA A 13 -44.25 60.28 27.58
N ILE A 14 -44.68 59.07 27.93
CA ILE A 14 -43.75 57.99 28.24
C ILE A 14 -43.16 57.58 26.89
N ALA A 15 -41.96 58.06 26.58
CA ALA A 15 -41.14 57.49 25.52
C ALA A 15 -40.83 56.05 25.94
N ALA A 16 -41.65 55.10 25.47
CA ALA A 16 -41.34 53.70 25.55
C ALA A 16 -40.11 53.48 24.67
N TYR A 17 -38.94 53.44 25.30
CA TYR A 17 -37.78 52.81 24.68
C TYR A 17 -38.16 51.35 24.46
N GLN A 18 -38.64 51.03 23.26
CA GLN A 18 -38.75 49.66 22.82
C GLN A 18 -37.32 49.13 22.78
N THR A 19 -36.95 48.35 23.79
CA THR A 19 -35.80 47.47 23.71
C THR A 19 -36.11 46.46 22.62
N PHE A 20 -35.71 46.75 21.39
CA PHE A 20 -35.70 45.78 20.32
C PHE A 20 -34.69 44.69 20.72
N ALA A 21 -35.18 43.63 21.34
CA ALA A 21 -34.39 42.42 21.47
C ALA A 21 -34.14 41.92 20.05
N THR A 22 -32.87 41.89 19.63
CA THR A 22 -32.49 41.29 18.35
C THR A 22 -33.02 39.85 18.33
N PRO A 23 -33.81 39.46 17.33
CA PRO A 23 -34.26 38.07 17.23
C PRO A 23 -33.05 37.15 17.07
N TYR A 24 -33.13 35.95 17.64
CA TYR A 24 -32.09 34.93 17.53
C TYR A 24 -32.69 33.64 16.97
N ALA A 25 -31.97 32.99 16.06
CA ALA A 25 -32.23 31.62 15.64
C ALA A 25 -31.54 30.64 16.61
N GLU A 26 -32.20 29.52 16.88
CA GLU A 26 -31.65 28.40 17.64
C GLU A 26 -30.66 27.64 16.75
N VAL A 27 -29.45 27.35 17.25
CA VAL A 27 -28.52 26.43 16.58
C VAL A 27 -28.89 25.01 16.97
N VAL A 28 -29.32 24.21 15.99
CA VAL A 28 -29.70 22.80 16.16
C VAL A 28 -28.47 21.91 16.20
N SER A 29 -27.46 22.20 15.37
CA SER A 29 -26.16 21.52 15.39
C SER A 29 -25.06 22.40 14.82
N SER A 30 -23.86 22.30 15.38
CA SER A 30 -22.63 22.93 14.89
C SER A 30 -21.56 21.84 14.75
N THR A 31 -21.34 21.35 13.53
CA THR A 31 -20.38 20.26 13.26
C THR A 31 -19.09 20.82 12.67
N PRO A 32 -17.92 20.61 13.28
CA PRO A 32 -16.67 21.13 12.75
C PRO A 32 -16.32 20.43 11.43
N ILE A 33 -15.93 21.24 10.45
CA ILE A 33 -15.36 20.81 9.17
C ILE A 33 -13.84 20.83 9.34
N THR A 34 -13.19 19.69 9.17
CA THR A 34 -11.75 19.54 9.34
C THR A 34 -11.03 19.26 8.03
N GLU A 35 -9.83 19.80 7.89
CA GLU A 35 -8.89 19.49 6.82
C GLU A 35 -7.57 18.97 7.40
N LYS A 36 -6.88 18.12 6.64
CA LYS A 36 -5.56 17.62 7.00
C LYS A 36 -4.51 18.68 6.71
N GLU A 37 -3.90 19.23 7.76
CA GLU A 37 -2.78 20.17 7.65
C GLU A 37 -1.46 19.43 7.94
N PRO A 38 -0.50 19.39 7.00
CA PRO A 38 0.80 18.76 7.23
C PRO A 38 1.64 19.58 8.22
N ILE A 39 2.32 18.88 9.11
CA ILE A 39 3.23 19.47 10.10
C ILE A 39 4.66 19.21 9.66
N TYR A 40 5.46 20.26 9.56
CA TYR A 40 6.87 20.17 9.20
C TYR A 40 7.78 20.57 10.35
N GLY A 41 8.94 19.92 10.42
CA GLY A 41 10.07 20.34 11.25
C GLY A 41 11.25 20.78 10.39
N GLU A 42 12.03 21.75 10.85
CA GLU A 42 13.30 22.15 10.22
C GLU A 42 14.37 21.10 10.54
N VAL A 43 15.06 20.60 9.52
CA VAL A 43 16.09 19.56 9.71
C VAL A 43 17.37 20.19 10.25
N VAL A 44 17.82 19.69 11.41
CA VAL A 44 19.08 20.12 12.04
C VAL A 44 20.22 19.18 11.67
N SER A 45 19.96 17.87 11.63
CA SER A 45 20.93 16.88 11.17
C SER A 45 20.24 15.62 10.64
N SER A 46 20.92 14.90 9.74
CA SER A 46 20.46 13.63 9.19
C SER A 46 21.60 12.63 9.19
N THR A 47 21.44 11.52 9.92
CA THR A 47 22.43 10.43 9.98
C THR A 47 21.91 9.22 9.24
N ALA A 48 22.67 8.70 8.27
CA ALA A 48 22.29 7.51 7.53
C ALA A 48 22.35 6.25 8.41
N ILE A 49 21.34 5.40 8.28
CA ILE A 49 21.25 4.10 8.93
C ILE A 49 21.62 3.06 7.89
N THR A 50 22.71 2.34 8.13
CA THR A 50 23.24 1.31 7.22
C THR A 50 23.00 -0.08 7.81
N GLU A 51 22.52 -1.00 6.98
CA GLU A 51 22.37 -2.41 7.33
C GLU A 51 23.12 -3.31 6.35
N MET A 52 23.66 -4.41 6.86
CA MET A 52 24.22 -5.47 6.02
C MET A 52 23.07 -6.29 5.44
N ARG A 53 22.85 -6.17 4.14
CA ARG A 53 21.89 -7.00 3.41
C ARG A 53 22.61 -8.02 2.56
N THR A 54 22.04 -9.21 2.48
CA THR A 54 22.57 -10.30 1.67
C THR A 54 22.06 -10.15 0.24
N GLY A 55 22.93 -9.78 -0.69
CA GLY A 55 22.64 -9.73 -2.12
C GLY A 55 23.10 -11.00 -2.82
N SER A 56 22.43 -11.38 -3.91
CA SER A 56 22.92 -12.42 -4.80
C SER A 56 23.23 -11.83 -6.18
N ARG A 57 24.36 -12.23 -6.76
CA ARG A 57 24.68 -11.94 -8.16
C ARG A 57 25.12 -13.20 -8.88
N GLN A 58 24.80 -13.31 -10.15
CA GLN A 58 25.32 -14.38 -11.00
C GLN A 58 26.70 -14.01 -11.52
N VAL A 59 27.66 -14.89 -11.27
CA VAL A 59 29.00 -14.83 -11.85
C VAL A 59 29.07 -15.95 -12.88
N CYS A 60 29.17 -15.58 -14.15
CA CYS A 60 29.29 -16.54 -15.25
C CYS A 60 30.76 -16.64 -15.67
N GLU A 61 31.26 -17.86 -15.76
CA GLU A 61 32.62 -18.15 -16.24
C GLU A 61 32.53 -19.13 -17.41
N ASP A 62 33.29 -18.85 -18.47
CA ASP A 62 33.39 -19.73 -19.62
C ASP A 62 34.31 -20.91 -19.28
N ARG A 63 33.74 -22.11 -19.19
CA ARG A 63 34.47 -23.33 -18.85
C ARG A 63 34.53 -24.24 -20.05
N VAL A 64 35.72 -24.76 -20.27
CA VAL A 64 36.03 -25.72 -21.32
C VAL A 64 35.57 -27.10 -20.83
N VAL A 65 34.44 -27.59 -21.31
CA VAL A 65 33.87 -28.89 -20.92
C VAL A 65 34.10 -29.94 -22.00
N GLU A 66 34.46 -31.15 -21.59
CA GLU A 66 34.61 -32.30 -22.49
C GLU A 66 33.25 -33.01 -22.61
N LYS A 67 32.62 -32.92 -23.78
CA LYS A 67 31.35 -33.60 -24.08
C LYS A 67 31.59 -34.81 -24.98
N ARG A 68 30.79 -35.84 -24.78
CA ARG A 68 30.78 -37.04 -25.63
C ARG A 68 29.62 -36.92 -26.62
N GLN A 69 29.89 -37.05 -27.92
CA GLN A 69 28.81 -37.05 -28.91
C GLN A 69 27.91 -38.26 -28.64
N PRO A 70 26.57 -38.10 -28.67
CA PRO A 70 25.67 -39.24 -28.72
C PRO A 70 25.98 -39.99 -30.01
N GLU A 71 26.29 -41.27 -29.89
CA GLU A 71 26.65 -42.11 -31.03
C GLU A 71 25.41 -42.21 -31.93
N ARG A 72 25.41 -41.46 -33.04
CA ARG A 72 24.44 -41.66 -34.11
C ARG A 72 24.84 -42.96 -34.79
N PHE A 73 24.10 -44.03 -34.49
CA PHE A 73 24.14 -45.26 -35.26
C PHE A 73 23.81 -44.90 -36.71
N GLY A 74 24.82 -45.06 -37.57
CA GLY A 74 24.75 -44.64 -38.97
C GLY A 74 23.65 -45.39 -39.72
N ASP A 75 23.11 -44.72 -40.73
CA ASP A 75 22.24 -45.29 -41.75
C ASP A 75 22.98 -46.41 -42.50
N LYS A 76 22.92 -47.62 -41.94
CA LYS A 76 22.98 -48.94 -42.59
C LYS A 76 22.91 -49.99 -41.48
N ASP A 77 21.81 -50.72 -41.50
CA ASP A 77 21.55 -51.93 -40.74
C ASP A 77 21.34 -51.77 -39.23
N GLY A 78 20.10 -51.41 -38.90
CA GLY A 78 19.33 -52.15 -37.89
C GLY A 78 19.86 -52.14 -36.47
N MET A 79 19.77 -51.00 -35.78
CA MET A 79 19.58 -50.98 -34.33
C MET A 79 18.42 -50.06 -33.96
N VAL A 80 17.21 -50.61 -34.04
CA VAL A 80 16.13 -50.16 -33.16
C VAL A 80 16.35 -50.86 -31.82
N VAL A 81 17.18 -50.28 -30.96
CA VAL A 81 17.13 -50.60 -29.52
C VAL A 81 16.15 -49.63 -28.88
N GLY A 82 14.89 -49.81 -29.25
CA GLY A 82 13.74 -49.28 -28.52
C GLY A 82 13.27 -50.35 -27.57
N ALA A 83 13.53 -50.16 -26.28
CA ALA A 83 13.01 -50.99 -25.20
C ALA A 83 11.48 -50.85 -25.10
N VAL A 84 10.72 -51.44 -26.03
CA VAL A 84 9.26 -51.55 -25.94
C VAL A 84 8.78 -52.80 -26.68
N VAL A 85 9.10 -53.99 -26.18
CA VAL A 85 8.24 -55.16 -26.42
C VAL A 85 8.32 -56.08 -25.20
N GLY A 86 7.32 -56.00 -24.34
CA GLY A 86 7.23 -56.90 -23.19
C GLY A 86 6.09 -56.55 -22.25
N GLY A 87 4.87 -56.37 -22.77
CA GLY A 87 3.77 -55.97 -21.88
C GLY A 87 2.35 -56.30 -22.30
N LEU A 88 2.07 -56.87 -23.48
CA LEU A 88 0.67 -56.90 -23.95
C LEU A 88 0.14 -58.18 -24.59
N LEU A 89 0.79 -59.34 -24.44
CA LEU A 89 0.18 -60.62 -24.86
C LEU A 89 0.24 -61.68 -23.75
N GLY A 90 -0.16 -61.29 -22.55
CA GLY A 90 -0.22 -62.16 -21.38
C GLY A 90 -1.57 -62.10 -20.66
N ASN A 91 -2.68 -61.95 -21.38
CA ASN A 91 -3.99 -62.00 -20.77
C ASN A 91 -5.04 -62.52 -21.75
N GLN A 92 -5.12 -63.85 -21.95
CA GLN A 92 -6.40 -64.50 -22.29
C GLN A 92 -6.47 -66.04 -22.28
N VAL A 93 -5.66 -66.77 -21.51
CA VAL A 93 -5.94 -68.21 -21.30
C VAL A 93 -5.60 -68.65 -19.88
N GLY A 94 -6.59 -69.23 -19.19
CA GLY A 94 -6.37 -70.14 -18.05
C GLY A 94 -6.54 -69.53 -16.66
N GLY A 95 -7.52 -70.06 -15.91
CA GLY A 95 -7.67 -69.87 -14.48
C GLY A 95 -6.74 -70.82 -13.71
N GLY A 96 -6.15 -70.33 -12.62
CA GLY A 96 -5.32 -71.10 -11.70
C GLY A 96 -4.07 -70.34 -11.22
N ASP A 97 -3.57 -70.71 -10.03
CA ASP A 97 -2.43 -70.12 -9.31
C ASP A 97 -1.05 -70.23 -9.99
N GLY A 98 -1.00 -70.56 -11.29
CA GLY A 98 0.23 -70.62 -12.09
C GLY A 98 0.75 -69.25 -12.60
N ARG A 99 0.03 -68.14 -12.39
CA ARG A 99 0.31 -66.83 -13.03
C ARG A 99 1.55 -66.09 -12.52
N LYS A 100 2.19 -66.50 -11.43
CA LYS A 100 3.31 -65.75 -10.85
C LYS A 100 4.70 -66.12 -11.39
N LEU A 101 4.85 -67.25 -12.08
CA LEU A 101 6.18 -67.69 -12.55
C LEU A 101 6.56 -67.20 -13.96
N ALA A 102 5.59 -66.88 -14.83
CA ALA A 102 5.90 -66.45 -16.20
C ALA A 102 6.36 -64.98 -16.30
N THR A 103 5.95 -64.11 -15.36
CA THR A 103 6.30 -62.67 -15.39
C THR A 103 7.70 -62.38 -14.83
N VAL A 104 8.29 -63.29 -14.05
CA VAL A 104 9.57 -63.05 -13.36
C VAL A 104 10.78 -63.46 -14.22
N ALA A 105 10.60 -64.30 -15.24
CA ALA A 105 11.70 -64.72 -16.10
C ALA A 105 12.16 -63.63 -17.10
N GLY A 106 11.31 -62.65 -17.42
CA GLY A 106 11.61 -61.63 -18.44
C GLY A 106 12.47 -60.46 -17.97
N ALA A 107 12.59 -60.23 -16.65
CA ALA A 107 13.29 -59.06 -16.12
C ALA A 107 14.76 -59.33 -15.75
N VAL A 108 15.14 -60.60 -15.51
CA VAL A 108 16.47 -60.92 -14.97
C VAL A 108 17.51 -61.16 -16.06
N GLY A 109 17.09 -61.55 -17.27
CA GLY A 109 18.01 -61.81 -18.39
C GLY A 109 18.63 -60.57 -19.05
N GLY A 110 18.00 -59.40 -18.94
CA GLY A 110 18.41 -58.19 -19.67
C GLY A 110 19.60 -57.43 -19.06
N ALA A 111 19.93 -57.66 -17.79
CA ALA A 111 20.92 -56.87 -17.07
C ALA A 111 22.38 -57.34 -17.25
N TYR A 112 22.60 -58.58 -17.70
CA TYR A 112 23.96 -59.15 -17.81
C TYR A 112 24.60 -58.99 -19.19
N ALA A 113 23.84 -58.72 -20.26
CA ALA A 113 24.39 -58.48 -21.59
C ALA A 113 24.94 -57.05 -21.77
N GLY A 114 24.56 -56.10 -20.91
CA GLY A 114 24.88 -54.69 -21.08
C GLY A 114 26.26 -54.24 -20.58
N ARG A 115 27.02 -55.08 -19.85
CA ARG A 115 28.28 -54.66 -19.19
C ARG A 115 29.55 -54.95 -20.01
N GLU A 116 29.42 -55.66 -21.14
CA GLU A 116 30.54 -55.98 -22.04
C GLU A 116 30.52 -55.15 -23.34
N ILE A 117 29.35 -54.69 -23.79
CA ILE A 117 29.23 -53.77 -24.95
C ILE A 117 29.79 -52.39 -24.60
N ASP A 118 29.58 -51.93 -23.37
CA ASP A 118 30.03 -50.61 -22.90
C ASP A 118 31.55 -50.51 -22.71
N ARG A 119 32.26 -51.66 -22.60
CA ARG A 119 33.72 -51.68 -22.44
C ARG A 119 34.51 -51.67 -23.74
N ARG A 120 33.88 -52.01 -24.89
CA ARG A 120 34.53 -51.95 -26.21
C ARG A 120 34.03 -50.79 -27.08
N HIS A 121 32.91 -50.17 -26.72
CA HIS A 121 32.42 -48.93 -27.34
C HIS A 121 32.76 -47.73 -26.46
N ALA A 122 34.05 -47.55 -26.16
CA ALA A 122 34.59 -46.29 -25.64
C ALA A 122 35.05 -45.37 -26.80
N GLY A 123 34.31 -45.39 -27.92
CA GLY A 123 34.73 -44.82 -29.20
C GLY A 123 33.99 -43.55 -29.63
N GLY A 124 33.20 -42.94 -28.73
CA GLY A 124 32.62 -41.63 -29.01
C GLY A 124 33.72 -40.57 -29.10
N LYS A 125 33.80 -39.83 -30.21
CA LYS A 125 34.72 -38.69 -30.34
C LYS A 125 34.44 -37.70 -29.21
N LYS A 126 35.40 -37.55 -28.31
CA LYS A 126 35.42 -36.49 -27.31
C LYS A 126 35.66 -35.17 -28.03
N TYR A 127 34.84 -34.18 -27.75
CA TYR A 127 35.07 -32.83 -28.23
C TYR A 127 34.94 -31.88 -27.06
N THR A 128 35.59 -30.76 -27.23
CA THR A 128 35.68 -29.71 -26.23
C THR A 128 34.76 -28.59 -26.66
N GLU A 129 33.87 -28.18 -25.76
CA GLU A 129 32.95 -27.06 -25.99
C GLU A 129 33.15 -26.02 -24.89
N VAL A 130 33.12 -24.74 -25.27
CA VAL A 130 33.09 -23.66 -24.30
C VAL A 130 31.65 -23.53 -23.83
N GLU A 131 31.40 -23.83 -22.56
CA GLU A 131 30.10 -23.68 -21.94
C GLU A 131 30.16 -22.59 -20.87
N GLN A 132 29.19 -21.68 -20.92
CA GLN A 132 29.07 -20.62 -19.93
C GLN A 132 28.41 -21.17 -18.65
N VAL A 133 29.17 -21.24 -17.56
CA VAL A 133 28.69 -21.75 -16.28
C VAL A 133 28.44 -20.57 -15.34
N CYS A 134 27.17 -20.32 -15.04
CA CYS A 134 26.76 -19.27 -14.09
C CYS A 134 26.59 -19.83 -12.68
N GLN A 135 27.21 -19.18 -11.70
CA GLN A 135 27.07 -19.47 -10.28
C GLN A 135 26.45 -18.26 -9.56
N THR A 136 25.46 -18.52 -8.71
CA THR A 136 24.90 -17.49 -7.83
C THR A 136 25.81 -17.33 -6.62
N VAL A 137 26.50 -16.19 -6.53
CA VAL A 137 27.34 -15.84 -5.39
C VAL A 137 26.55 -14.91 -4.47
N THR A 138 26.51 -15.28 -3.19
CA THR A 138 25.88 -14.50 -2.14
C THR A 138 26.94 -13.63 -1.46
N GLU A 139 26.79 -12.31 -1.54
CA GLU A 139 27.75 -11.35 -0.99
C GLU A 139 27.01 -10.38 -0.05
N PRO A 140 27.54 -10.11 1.16
CA PRO A 140 26.96 -9.10 2.03
C PRO A 140 27.29 -7.71 1.47
N ARG A 141 26.28 -6.85 1.39
CA ARG A 141 26.41 -5.45 0.97
C ARG A 141 25.87 -4.52 2.06
N GLU A 142 26.55 -3.41 2.29
CA GLU A 142 26.00 -2.32 3.10
C GLU A 142 24.95 -1.58 2.28
N GLU A 143 23.75 -1.42 2.84
CA GLU A 143 22.65 -0.70 2.23
C GLU A 143 22.12 0.34 3.22
N ILE A 144 21.92 1.58 2.75
CA ILE A 144 21.24 2.60 3.55
C ILE A 144 19.76 2.26 3.57
N VAL A 145 19.23 1.98 4.76
CA VAL A 145 17.83 1.60 4.95
C VAL A 145 16.95 2.75 5.45
N GLY A 146 17.57 3.86 5.86
CA GLY A 146 16.86 5.03 6.33
C GLY A 146 17.81 6.08 6.90
N TYR A 147 17.22 7.10 7.51
CA TYR A 147 17.92 8.20 8.15
C TYR A 147 17.28 8.51 9.50
N ASP A 148 18.10 8.64 10.54
CA ASP A 148 17.69 9.26 11.79
C ASP A 148 17.89 10.77 11.66
N VAL A 149 16.78 11.51 11.78
CA VAL A 149 16.71 12.94 11.54
C VAL A 149 16.44 13.65 12.85
N THR A 150 17.34 14.54 13.24
CA THR A 150 17.07 15.50 14.31
C THR A 150 16.45 16.74 13.68
N TYR A 151 15.27 17.13 14.17
CA TYR A 151 14.54 18.28 13.68
C TYR A 151 14.27 19.29 14.79
N ARG A 152 13.94 20.52 14.41
CA ARG A 152 13.45 21.57 15.28
C ARG A 152 11.99 21.89 14.93
N SER A 153 11.12 21.93 15.94
CA SER A 153 9.73 22.37 15.80
C SER A 153 9.34 23.19 17.03
N GLU A 154 8.74 24.36 16.84
CA GLU A 154 8.33 25.28 17.91
C GLU A 154 9.46 25.61 18.93
N GLY A 155 10.72 25.55 18.49
CA GLY A 155 11.90 25.80 19.33
C GLY A 155 12.44 24.58 20.07
N GLU A 156 11.74 23.44 20.04
CA GLU A 156 12.17 22.18 20.64
C GLU A 156 12.85 21.27 19.62
N LEU A 157 13.83 20.48 20.07
CA LEU A 157 14.48 19.46 19.24
C LEU A 157 13.76 18.12 19.41
N GLY A 158 13.46 17.48 18.28
CA GLY A 158 12.91 16.12 18.22
C GLY A 158 13.71 15.22 17.30
N SER A 159 13.37 13.93 17.27
CA SER A 159 13.98 12.94 16.38
C SER A 159 12.90 12.12 15.67
N VAL A 160 13.08 11.89 14.37
CA VAL A 160 12.22 11.04 13.55
C VAL A 160 13.06 10.17 12.63
N ARG A 161 12.59 8.96 12.33
CA ARG A 161 13.21 8.07 11.36
C ARG A 161 12.45 8.14 10.04
N VAL A 162 13.18 8.34 8.95
CA VAL A 162 12.63 8.43 7.59
C VAL A 162 13.34 7.44 6.66
N GLU A 163 12.64 7.00 5.61
CA GLU A 163 13.18 6.00 4.67
C GLU A 163 14.18 6.61 3.67
N SER A 164 13.98 7.88 3.31
CA SER A 164 14.78 8.58 2.29
C SER A 164 15.53 9.76 2.89
N LYS A 165 16.60 10.19 2.23
CA LYS A 165 17.41 11.33 2.70
C LYS A 165 16.54 12.58 2.77
N PRO A 166 16.41 13.24 3.93
CA PRO A 166 15.58 14.44 4.04
C PRO A 166 16.25 15.64 3.34
N GLY A 167 15.44 16.62 2.97
CA GLY A 167 15.90 17.96 2.61
C GLY A 167 16.02 18.85 3.84
N ASP A 168 15.74 20.15 3.68
CA ASP A 168 15.79 21.14 4.77
C ASP A 168 14.61 21.02 5.75
N GLN A 169 13.55 20.30 5.37
CA GLN A 169 12.37 20.06 6.18
C GLN A 169 11.97 18.59 6.16
N VAL A 170 11.34 18.14 7.25
CA VAL A 170 10.80 16.78 7.38
C VAL A 170 9.33 16.85 7.76
N LEU A 171 8.50 16.03 7.11
CA LEU A 171 7.09 15.86 7.47
C LEU A 171 7.01 15.05 8.78
N LEU A 172 6.42 15.64 9.80
CA LEU A 172 6.23 15.04 11.12
C LEU A 172 4.88 14.32 11.24
N GLY A 173 3.94 14.63 10.34
CA GLY A 173 2.61 14.04 10.28
C GLY A 173 1.59 15.06 9.78
N GLU A 174 0.32 14.80 10.07
CA GLU A 174 -0.80 15.66 9.73
C GLU A 174 -1.64 15.91 10.99
N ARG A 175 -2.19 17.12 11.13
CA ARG A 175 -3.20 17.43 12.14
C ARG A 175 -4.51 17.83 11.50
N ASP A 176 -5.60 17.60 12.22
CA ASP A 176 -6.90 18.12 11.84
C ASP A 176 -6.97 19.61 12.18
N LYS A 177 -7.16 20.44 11.16
CA LYS A 177 -7.41 21.87 11.29
C LYS A 177 -8.88 22.12 11.03
N ILE A 178 -9.56 22.74 11.99
CA ILE A 178 -10.94 23.20 11.79
C ILE A 178 -10.90 24.38 10.82
N VAL A 179 -11.57 24.23 9.68
CA VAL A 179 -11.66 25.25 8.64
C VAL A 179 -13.03 25.92 8.59
N GLY A 180 -14.01 25.36 9.31
CA GLY A 180 -15.33 25.93 9.47
C GLY A 180 -16.27 25.01 10.23
N TYR A 181 -17.55 25.37 10.23
CA TYR A 181 -18.63 24.66 10.89
C TYR A 181 -19.82 24.52 9.95
N ASP A 182 -20.33 23.31 9.79
CA ASP A 182 -21.64 23.07 9.19
C ASP A 182 -22.70 23.27 10.26
N VAL A 183 -23.46 24.35 10.11
CA VAL A 183 -24.39 24.84 11.11
C VAL A 183 -25.82 24.65 10.61
N THR A 184 -26.60 23.86 11.35
CA THR A 184 -28.04 23.75 11.14
C THR A 184 -28.74 24.64 12.16
N TRP A 185 -29.61 25.53 11.68
CA TRP A 185 -30.34 26.49 12.51
C TRP A 185 -31.85 26.32 12.37
N ARG A 186 -32.58 26.77 13.39
CA ARG A 186 -34.04 26.83 13.42
C ARG A 186 -34.51 28.21 13.83
N TYR A 187 -35.39 28.79 13.03
CA TYR A 187 -36.03 30.07 13.34
C TYR A 187 -37.47 30.06 12.84
N GLU A 188 -38.44 30.43 13.69
CA GLU A 188 -39.87 30.48 13.36
C GLU A 188 -40.42 29.21 12.68
N GLY A 189 -39.92 28.03 13.08
CA GLY A 189 -40.34 26.73 12.53
C GLY A 189 -39.69 26.35 11.20
N GLN A 190 -38.89 27.24 10.61
CA GLN A 190 -38.04 26.95 9.45
C GLN A 190 -36.69 26.39 9.93
N THR A 191 -36.12 25.48 9.14
CA THR A 191 -34.78 24.93 9.39
C THR A 191 -33.93 25.16 8.15
N GLY A 192 -32.69 25.60 8.33
CA GLY A 192 -31.73 25.79 7.25
C GLY A 192 -30.34 25.36 7.67
N SER A 193 -29.45 25.22 6.70
CA SER A 193 -28.02 24.97 6.93
C SER A 193 -27.17 26.05 6.28
N LEU A 194 -26.03 26.35 6.89
CA LEU A 194 -25.03 27.24 6.33
C LEU A 194 -23.65 26.85 6.87
N VAL A 195 -22.59 27.27 6.16
CA VAL A 195 -21.21 27.08 6.60
C VAL A 195 -20.69 28.36 7.24
N MET A 196 -20.12 28.26 8.45
CA MET A 196 -19.50 29.37 9.17
C MET A 196 -18.00 29.14 9.33
N ALA A 197 -17.22 30.23 9.39
CA ALA A 197 -15.77 30.15 9.67
C ALA A 197 -15.48 29.88 11.15
N GLU A 198 -16.33 30.38 12.05
CA GLU A 198 -16.20 30.28 13.50
C GLU A 198 -17.42 29.55 14.10
N ASP A 199 -17.26 29.00 15.30
CA ASP A 199 -18.35 28.33 16.02
C ASP A 199 -19.39 29.37 16.47
N PRO A 200 -20.64 29.32 16.00
CA PRO A 200 -21.67 30.27 16.42
C PRO A 200 -22.18 30.07 17.85
N GLY A 201 -21.82 28.95 18.51
CA GLY A 201 -22.42 28.55 19.77
C GLY A 201 -23.90 28.21 19.61
N ASP A 202 -24.72 28.47 20.64
CA ASP A 202 -26.10 27.96 20.70
C ASP A 202 -27.13 28.85 19.96
N ARG A 203 -26.75 30.04 19.51
CA ARG A 203 -27.69 31.03 18.92
C ARG A 203 -27.05 31.90 17.86
N LEU A 204 -27.82 32.19 16.81
CA LEU A 204 -27.41 33.06 15.71
C LEU A 204 -28.25 34.34 15.72
N PRO A 205 -27.63 35.53 15.63
CA PRO A 205 -28.39 36.77 15.49
C PRO A 205 -29.13 36.78 14.15
N VAL A 206 -30.35 37.33 14.16
CA VAL A 206 -31.18 37.52 12.97
C VAL A 206 -31.34 39.02 12.76
N GLU A 207 -30.92 39.52 11.60
CA GLU A 207 -31.05 40.93 11.21
C GLU A 207 -31.95 41.00 9.97
N ASP A 208 -33.01 41.82 10.03
CA ASP A 208 -33.99 41.99 8.95
C ASP A 208 -34.61 40.66 8.44
N GLY A 209 -34.74 39.66 9.32
CA GLY A 209 -35.29 38.34 8.97
C GLY A 209 -34.31 37.41 8.26
N VAL A 210 -33.04 37.83 8.10
CA VAL A 210 -31.96 37.01 7.55
C VAL A 210 -31.01 36.61 8.68
N ILE A 211 -30.53 35.38 8.68
CA ILE A 211 -29.50 34.94 9.61
C ILE A 211 -28.24 35.78 9.38
N ALA A 212 -27.84 36.57 10.37
CA ALA A 212 -26.66 37.41 10.28
C ALA A 212 -25.41 36.52 10.44
N VAL A 213 -24.78 36.20 9.31
CA VAL A 213 -23.53 35.44 9.28
C VAL A 213 -22.38 36.41 9.58
N ALA A 214 -21.94 36.44 10.83
CA ALA A 214 -20.68 37.10 11.17
C ALA A 214 -19.53 36.37 10.45
N GLY A 215 -18.83 37.08 9.56
CA GLY A 215 -17.64 36.54 8.88
C GLY A 215 -17.88 35.84 7.54
N ALA A 216 -18.85 36.26 6.72
CA ALA A 216 -18.99 35.81 5.33
C ALA A 216 -17.76 36.20 4.47
N GLY A 217 -16.70 35.41 4.57
CA GLY A 217 -15.63 35.36 3.59
C GLY A 217 -16.19 34.81 2.28
N THR A 218 -15.91 35.52 1.18
CA THR A 218 -16.35 35.18 -0.18
C THR A 218 -16.09 33.69 -0.49
N PRO A 219 -17.06 32.93 -1.01
CA PRO A 219 -16.84 31.54 -1.39
C PRO A 219 -15.75 31.43 -2.48
N PRO A 220 -14.93 30.37 -2.47
CA PRO A 220 -13.92 30.16 -3.51
C PRO A 220 -14.62 30.10 -4.87
N LYS A 221 -14.21 30.98 -5.79
CA LYS A 221 -14.60 30.89 -7.20
C LYS A 221 -13.92 29.65 -7.76
N GLY A 222 -14.73 28.71 -8.25
CA GLY A 222 -14.28 27.58 -9.05
C GLY A 222 -13.67 28.02 -10.38
#